data_AF-A0A354B3F0-F1
#
_entry.id   AF-A0A354B3F0-F1
#
_cell.length_a   1.000
_cell.length_b   1.000
_cell.length_c   1.000
_cell.angle_alpha   90.00
_cell.angle_beta   90.00
_cell.angle_gamma   90.00
#
_symmetry.space_group_name_H-M   'P 1'
#
loop_
_entity.id
_entity.type
_entity.pdbx_description
1 polymer ?
#
loop_
_entity_poly.entity_id
_entity_poly.type
_entity_poly.pdbx_seq_one_letter_code
_entity_poly.pdbx_strand_id
1 'polypeptide(L)'
;MARADLPIDIVRAGAQANQELFRRSLEALITEERSNQHYVLADRLAAHLHLNGHPNASVVVPGNPNGASSFLRAAAPSGVLPL
;
A
#
# COMPACT_ATOMS: atom_id res chain seq x y z
N MET A 1 6.48 -29.57 -9.69
CA MET A 1 5.17 -30.05 -10.18
C MET A 1 4.15 -28.99 -9.81
N ALA A 2 3.41 -28.42 -10.77
CA ALA A 2 2.34 -27.48 -10.44
C ALA A 2 1.15 -28.26 -9.89
N ARG A 3 0.76 -28.02 -8.63
CA ARG A 3 -0.52 -28.52 -8.11
C ARG A 3 -1.63 -27.78 -8.85
N ALA A 4 -2.35 -28.49 -9.73
CA ALA A 4 -3.49 -27.95 -10.48
C ALA A 4 -4.60 -27.37 -9.58
N ASP A 5 -4.59 -27.69 -8.30
CA ASP A 5 -5.55 -27.20 -7.30
C ASP A 5 -5.27 -25.76 -6.83
N LEU A 6 -4.00 -25.30 -6.84
CA LEU A 6 -3.64 -23.94 -6.37
C LEU A 6 -4.35 -22.83 -7.17
N PRO A 7 -4.34 -22.83 -8.51
CA PRO A 7 -5.08 -21.88 -9.32
C PRO A 7 -6.60 -21.96 -9.11
N ILE A 8 -7.15 -23.17 -8.91
CA ILE A 8 -8.59 -23.35 -8.68
C ILE A 8 -9.02 -22.71 -7.35
N ASP A 9 -8.18 -22.85 -6.33
CA ASP A 9 -8.42 -22.31 -5.00
C ASP A 9 -8.34 -20.78 -5.00
N ILE A 10 -7.40 -20.20 -5.75
CA ILE A 10 -7.30 -18.75 -5.97
C ILE A 10 -8.56 -18.21 -6.66
N VAL A 11 -9.03 -18.86 -7.72
CA VAL A 11 -10.24 -18.42 -8.45
C VAL A 11 -11.47 -18.53 -7.55
N ARG A 12 -11.60 -19.61 -6.79
CA ARG A 12 -12.70 -19.80 -5.83
C ARG A 12 -12.67 -18.75 -4.74
N ALA A 13 -11.52 -18.50 -4.13
CA ALA A 13 -11.35 -17.49 -3.09
C ALA A 13 -11.66 -16.08 -3.61
N GLY A 14 -11.25 -15.77 -4.85
CA GLY A 14 -11.60 -14.53 -5.54
C GLY A 14 -13.11 -14.38 -5.77
N ALA A 15 -13.78 -15.44 -6.24
CA ALA A 15 -15.22 -15.47 -6.44
C ALA A 15 -16.03 -15.33 -5.13
N GLN A 16 -15.49 -15.85 -4.03
CA GLN A 16 -16.09 -15.77 -2.69
C GLN A 16 -15.72 -14.48 -1.94
N ALA A 17 -14.96 -13.57 -2.55
CA ALA A 17 -14.38 -12.38 -1.92
C ALA A 17 -13.59 -12.69 -0.63
N ASN A 18 -13.09 -13.92 -0.48
CA ASN A 18 -12.30 -14.36 0.65
C ASN A 18 -10.84 -13.96 0.45
N GLN A 19 -10.51 -12.74 0.84
CA GLN A 19 -9.17 -12.16 0.69
C GLN A 19 -8.08 -12.93 1.45
N GLU A 20 -8.41 -13.55 2.59
CA GLU A 20 -7.44 -14.33 3.37
C GLU A 20 -7.03 -15.59 2.60
N LEU A 21 -8.00 -16.40 2.16
CA LEU A 21 -7.71 -17.60 1.37
C LEU A 21 -7.06 -17.24 0.04
N PHE A 22 -7.50 -16.17 -0.61
CA PHE A 22 -6.89 -15.69 -1.85
C PHE A 22 -5.40 -15.41 -1.66
N ARG A 23 -5.02 -14.67 -0.61
CA ARG A 23 -3.60 -14.34 -0.34
C ARG A 23 -2.79 -15.58 -0.03
N ARG A 24 -3.29 -16.46 0.86
CA ARG A 24 -2.58 -17.69 1.24
C ARG A 24 -2.34 -18.62 0.05
N SER A 25 -3.35 -18.80 -0.79
CA SER A 25 -3.25 -19.62 -2.01
C SER A 25 -2.31 -18.96 -3.04
N LEU A 26 -2.28 -17.63 -3.15
CA LEU A 26 -1.35 -16.93 -4.03
C LEU A 26 0.11 -16.99 -3.51
N GLU A 27 0.34 -16.90 -2.20
CA GLU A 27 1.67 -17.07 -1.58
C GLU A 27 2.23 -18.49 -1.78
N ALA A 28 1.36 -19.49 -1.65
CA ALA A 28 1.72 -20.87 -1.93
C ALA A 28 2.08 -21.07 -3.42
N LEU A 29 1.34 -20.44 -4.35
CA LEU A 29 1.64 -20.46 -5.78
C LEU A 29 3.00 -19.82 -6.10
N ILE A 30 3.32 -18.68 -5.49
CA ILE A 30 4.61 -18.00 -5.64
C ILE A 30 5.76 -18.90 -5.17
N THR A 31 5.60 -19.56 -4.03
CA THR A 31 6.59 -20.49 -3.47
C THR A 31 6.84 -21.68 -4.39
N GLU A 32 5.75 -22.24 -4.94
CA GLU A 32 5.82 -23.34 -5.90
C GLU A 32 6.51 -22.92 -7.20
N GLU A 33 6.20 -21.75 -7.75
CA GLU A 33 6.86 -21.24 -8.95
C GLU A 33 8.36 -20.97 -8.74
N ARG A 34 8.76 -20.48 -7.56
CA ARG A 34 10.19 -20.39 -7.22
C ARG A 34 10.86 -21.76 -7.15
N SER A 35 10.16 -22.76 -6.61
CA SER A 35 10.65 -24.15 -6.57
C SER A 35 10.76 -24.77 -7.96
N ASN A 36 9.89 -24.40 -8.89
CA ASN A 36 9.97 -24.81 -10.30
C ASN A 36 10.92 -23.92 -11.14
N GLN A 37 11.73 -23.05 -10.51
CA GLN A 37 12.66 -22.11 -11.17
C GLN A 37 12.01 -21.06 -12.08
N HIS A 38 10.71 -20.83 -11.94
CA HIS A 38 9.97 -19.80 -12.66
C HIS A 38 10.01 -18.46 -11.92
N TYR A 39 11.21 -17.93 -11.71
CA TYR A 39 11.44 -16.74 -10.87
C TYR A 39 10.72 -15.49 -11.38
N VAL A 40 10.64 -15.28 -12.69
CA VAL A 40 10.01 -14.10 -13.29
C VAL A 40 8.51 -14.07 -13.01
N LEU A 41 7.83 -15.22 -13.09
CA LEU A 41 6.39 -15.31 -12.84
C LEU A 41 6.10 -15.14 -11.34
N ALA A 42 6.89 -15.81 -10.49
CA ALA A 42 6.79 -15.66 -9.05
C ALA A 42 7.00 -14.21 -8.57
N ASP A 43 7.96 -13.50 -9.15
CA ASP A 43 8.25 -12.10 -8.80
C ASP A 43 7.10 -11.16 -9.18
N ARG A 44 6.55 -11.32 -10.39
CA ARG A 44 5.37 -10.58 -10.85
C ARG A 44 4.16 -10.84 -9.96
N LEU A 45 3.88 -12.10 -9.63
CA LEU A 45 2.77 -12.45 -8.73
C LEU A 45 2.95 -11.83 -7.34
N ALA A 46 4.17 -11.89 -6.78
CA ALA A 46 4.47 -11.27 -5.49
C ALA A 46 4.27 -9.75 -5.51
N ALA A 47 4.68 -9.08 -6.59
CA ALA A 47 4.48 -7.65 -6.75
C ALA A 47 2.98 -7.27 -6.75
N HIS A 48 2.14 -8.03 -7.46
CA HIS A 48 0.69 -7.82 -7.47
C HIS A 48 0.02 -8.12 -6.13
N LEU A 49 0.50 -9.13 -5.39
CA LEU A 49 0.00 -9.47 -4.05
C LEU A 49 0.31 -8.34 -3.06
N HIS A 50 1.52 -7.78 -3.08
CA HIS A 50 1.88 -6.63 -2.25
C HIS A 50 1.12 -5.36 -2.64
N LEU A 51 0.89 -5.09 -3.92
CA LEU A 51 0.06 -3.95 -4.36
C LEU A 51 -1.34 -3.99 -3.73
N ASN A 52 -1.97 -5.16 -3.64
CA ASN A 52 -3.27 -5.37 -3.00
C ASN A 52 -3.19 -5.53 -1.48
N GLY A 53 -1.97 -5.70 -0.96
CA GLY A 53 -1.67 -6.09 0.40
C GLY A 53 -1.18 -4.96 1.30
N HIS A 54 -0.88 -3.79 0.73
CA HIS A 54 -0.69 -2.59 1.53
C HIS A 54 -2.00 -2.32 2.26
N PRO A 55 -2.06 -2.39 3.61
CA PRO A 55 -2.97 -1.49 4.28
C PRO A 55 -2.64 -0.13 3.69
N ASN A 56 -3.65 0.60 3.26
CA ASN A 56 -3.54 2.04 3.24
C ASN A 56 -3.16 2.41 4.69
N ALA A 57 -1.87 2.35 5.00
CA ALA A 57 -1.28 3.21 5.97
C ALA A 57 -1.57 4.58 5.38
N SER A 58 -2.75 5.09 5.75
CA SER A 58 -2.83 6.42 6.31
C SER A 58 -1.55 6.53 7.11
N VAL A 59 -0.52 7.09 6.47
CA VAL A 59 0.59 7.69 7.14
C VAL A 59 -0.10 8.74 7.99
N VAL A 60 -0.50 8.32 9.19
CA VAL A 60 -0.63 9.19 10.33
C VAL A 60 0.79 9.70 10.49
N VAL A 61 1.11 10.77 9.75
CA VAL A 61 2.18 11.67 10.14
C VAL A 61 1.83 12.01 11.58
N PRO A 62 2.63 11.58 12.57
CA PRO A 62 2.47 12.09 13.91
C PRO A 62 2.70 13.59 13.76
N GLY A 63 1.64 14.37 13.90
CA GLY A 63 1.76 15.80 14.06
C GLY A 63 2.80 16.00 15.16
N ASN A 64 3.86 16.71 14.83
CA ASN A 64 4.80 17.22 15.81
C ASN A 64 4.23 18.56 16.28
N PRO A 65 3.43 18.62 17.36
CA PRO A 65 3.17 19.89 18.01
C PRO A 65 4.47 20.29 18.68
N ASN A 66 4.90 21.53 18.47
CA ASN A 66 6.01 22.21 19.14
C ASN A 66 7.32 22.24 18.34
N GLY A 67 7.57 23.41 17.76
CA GLY A 67 8.85 23.76 17.14
C GLY A 67 8.82 25.14 16.49
N ALA A 68 8.55 26.15 17.31
CA ALA A 68 8.60 27.60 17.07
C ALA A 68 9.41 28.10 15.84
N SER A 69 8.86 29.09 15.13
CA SER A 69 9.60 30.30 14.77
C SER A 69 8.69 31.41 14.23
N SER A 70 8.53 32.41 15.09
CA SER A 70 8.13 33.77 14.82
C SER A 70 8.95 34.40 13.68
N PHE A 71 8.28 34.87 12.63
CA PHE A 71 8.88 35.79 11.66
C PHE A 71 7.93 36.96 11.37
N LEU A 72 8.09 37.99 12.19
CA LEU A 72 8.10 39.42 11.82
C LEU A 72 7.19 39.84 10.65
N ARG A 73 6.01 40.39 10.98
CA ARG A 73 5.34 41.37 10.12
C ARG A 73 5.34 42.73 10.82
N ALA A 74 6.39 43.48 10.53
CA ALA A 74 6.53 44.88 10.90
C ALA A 74 5.69 45.81 10.01
N ALA A 75 5.51 47.02 10.54
CA ALA A 75 5.15 48.30 9.92
C ALA A 75 3.65 48.65 9.80
N ALA A 76 3.26 49.60 10.65
CA ALA A 76 2.02 50.37 10.60
C ALA A 76 1.85 51.16 9.29
N PRO A 77 0.62 51.39 8.81
CA PRO A 77 0.34 52.47 7.89
C PRO A 77 -0.23 53.69 8.64
N SER A 78 0.59 54.74 8.75
CA SER A 78 0.12 56.09 9.05
C SER A 78 -0.68 56.66 7.89
N GLY A 79 -1.85 57.22 8.20
CA GLY A 79 -2.51 58.33 7.50
C GLY A 79 -3.40 57.98 6.31
N VAL A 80 -4.66 58.41 6.35
CA VAL A 80 -5.26 59.44 5.45
C VAL A 80 -6.59 59.92 6.08
N LEU A 81 -6.72 61.23 6.29
CA LEU A 81 -7.95 61.96 6.64
C LEU A 81 -8.99 61.91 5.50
N PRO A 82 -10.29 61.92 5.79
CA PRO A 82 -11.25 62.60 4.93
C PRO A 82 -11.91 63.80 5.64
N LEU A 83 -12.25 64.80 4.82
CA LEU A 83 -12.79 66.13 5.12
C LEU A 83 -14.08 66.13 5.95
#